data_AF-A0A9E6JWY0-F1
#
_entry.id   AF-A0A9E6JWY0-F1
#
_cell.length_a   1.000
_cell.length_b   1.000
_cell.length_c   1.000
_cell.angle_alpha   90.00
_cell.angle_beta   90.00
_cell.angle_gamma   90.00
#
_symmetry.space_group_name_H-M   'P 1'
#
loop_
_entity.id
_entity.type
_entity.pdbx_description
1 polymer ?
#
loop_
_entity_poly.entity_id
_entity_poly.type
_entity_poly.pdbx_seq_one_letter_code
_entity_poly.pdbx_strand_id
1 'polypeptide(L)'
;MKKKLTIKDLINEAQQFCVSQSKFQHKELFGVTDGKAVGTLIEQKFQKHLDEKYEVTIGSSASGIDLPSADILTDIKVTSIKQPQSSCPFKDAKQKVFGLGYNLLVFVYDKADNSKTKTATLNFVSCSFVSKERTADYTTTFRLREMLKDKANEADIMAYLNDKNIPADEITLAKIAEQILNTTPEQGYLTISNALQWSLQYQRIVALTEDIPGISKIVSYNKPK
;
A
#
# COMPACT_ATOMS: atom_id res chain seq x y z
N MET A 1 10.85 3.58 30.05
CA MET A 1 10.86 4.20 28.70
C MET A 1 10.53 3.12 27.68
N LYS A 2 9.63 3.40 26.74
CA LYS A 2 9.36 2.48 25.62
C LYS A 2 10.53 2.54 24.64
N LYS A 3 10.78 1.44 23.92
CA LYS A 3 11.80 1.40 22.86
C LYS A 3 11.25 2.16 21.64
N LYS A 4 12.10 2.92 20.94
CA LYS A 4 11.72 3.55 19.67
C LYS A 4 11.39 2.50 18.60
N LEU A 5 10.28 2.68 17.88
CA LEU A 5 9.89 1.78 16.79
C LEU A 5 10.89 1.87 15.63
N THR A 6 11.22 0.74 15.00
CA THR A 6 12.01 0.67 13.75
C THR A 6 11.21 -0.05 12.67
N ILE A 7 11.57 0.08 11.39
CA ILE A 7 10.93 -0.68 10.29
C ILE A 7 11.01 -2.20 10.54
N LYS A 8 12.14 -2.69 11.06
CA LYS A 8 12.30 -4.11 11.40
C LYS A 8 11.33 -4.54 12.50
N ASP A 9 11.19 -3.72 13.55
CA ASP A 9 10.22 -3.98 14.61
C ASP A 9 8.78 -3.92 14.08
N LEU A 10 8.45 -2.94 13.23
CA LEU A 10 7.14 -2.80 12.59
C LEU A 10 6.75 -4.05 11.79
N ILE A 11 7.69 -4.58 10.98
CA ILE A 11 7.49 -5.82 10.20
C ILE A 11 7.25 -7.02 11.13
N ASN A 12 8.05 -7.16 12.19
CA ASN A 12 7.90 -8.25 13.16
C ASN A 12 6.56 -8.17 13.91
N GLU A 13 6.16 -6.98 14.33
CA GLU A 13 4.89 -6.75 15.03
C GLU A 13 3.70 -7.00 14.10
N ALA A 14 3.79 -6.61 12.83
CA ALA A 14 2.76 -6.91 11.84
C ALA A 14 2.56 -8.43 11.67
N GLN A 15 3.66 -9.21 11.65
CA GLN A 15 3.58 -10.67 11.56
C GLN A 15 2.86 -11.27 12.78
N GLN A 16 3.26 -10.88 13.99
CA GLN A 16 2.65 -11.35 15.23
C GLN A 16 1.18 -10.95 15.32
N PHE A 17 0.89 -9.72 14.90
CA PHE A 17 -0.47 -9.20 14.87
C PHE A 17 -1.36 -10.01 13.92
N CYS A 18 -0.92 -10.31 12.70
CA CYS A 18 -1.65 -11.18 11.78
C CYS A 18 -1.97 -12.55 12.41
N VAL A 19 -0.99 -13.20 13.02
CA VAL A 19 -1.17 -14.53 13.65
C VAL A 19 -2.17 -14.46 14.80
N SER A 20 -2.09 -13.43 15.65
CA SER A 20 -2.98 -13.27 16.80
C SER A 20 -4.41 -12.95 16.38
N GLN A 21 -4.59 -11.98 15.47
CA GLN A 21 -5.90 -11.52 15.04
C GLN A 21 -6.62 -12.56 14.17
N SER A 22 -5.90 -13.40 13.42
CA SER A 22 -6.53 -14.51 12.69
C SER A 22 -7.14 -15.60 13.56
N LYS A 23 -6.81 -15.64 14.85
CA LYS A 23 -7.46 -16.52 15.82
C LYS A 23 -8.53 -15.82 16.64
N PHE A 24 -8.61 -14.49 16.54
CA PHE A 24 -9.54 -13.69 17.34
C PHE A 24 -10.94 -13.72 16.74
N GLN A 25 -11.93 -13.92 17.61
CA GLN A 25 -13.34 -13.90 17.22
C GLN A 25 -13.91 -12.50 17.47
N HIS A 26 -14.09 -11.74 16.40
CA HIS A 26 -14.61 -10.37 16.44
C HIS A 26 -16.15 -10.40 16.47
N LYS A 27 -16.75 -10.16 17.63
CA LYS A 27 -18.21 -10.00 17.75
C LYS A 27 -18.69 -8.77 16.99
N GLU A 28 -17.91 -7.69 17.06
CA GLU A 28 -18.18 -6.39 16.46
C GLU A 28 -18.20 -6.41 14.93
N LEU A 29 -17.65 -7.45 14.29
CA LEU A 29 -17.57 -7.57 12.84
C LEU A 29 -18.57 -8.58 12.25
N PHE A 30 -19.36 -9.29 13.07
CA PHE A 30 -20.35 -10.24 12.55
C PHE A 30 -21.40 -9.52 11.70
N GLY A 31 -21.63 -9.98 10.47
CA GLY A 31 -22.56 -9.37 9.52
C GLY A 31 -22.05 -8.07 8.87
N VAL A 32 -20.90 -7.54 9.27
CA VAL A 32 -20.31 -6.35 8.66
C VAL A 32 -19.75 -6.70 7.28
N THR A 33 -20.25 -6.03 6.25
CA THR A 33 -19.82 -6.16 4.85
C THR A 33 -19.04 -4.95 4.35
N ASP A 34 -19.11 -3.82 5.05
CA ASP A 34 -18.33 -2.63 4.74
C ASP A 34 -16.84 -2.87 5.02
N GLY A 35 -16.06 -3.00 3.95
CA GLY A 35 -14.62 -3.20 4.04
C GLY A 35 -13.89 -2.05 4.72
N LYS A 36 -14.41 -0.82 4.64
CA LYS A 36 -13.84 0.34 5.32
C LYS A 36 -13.98 0.23 6.83
N ALA A 37 -15.16 -0.16 7.32
CA ALA A 37 -15.40 -0.37 8.75
C ALA A 37 -14.47 -1.46 9.33
N VAL A 38 -14.30 -2.58 8.61
CA VAL A 38 -13.34 -3.63 8.99
C VAL A 38 -11.92 -3.08 9.00
N GLY A 39 -11.55 -2.33 7.95
CA GLY A 39 -10.21 -1.77 7.80
C GLY A 39 -9.85 -0.82 8.94
N THR A 40 -10.71 0.16 9.23
CA THR A 40 -10.54 1.12 10.33
C THR A 40 -10.37 0.44 11.68
N LEU A 41 -11.15 -0.60 11.97
CA LEU A 41 -11.03 -1.33 13.23
C LEU A 41 -9.65 -1.99 13.39
N ILE A 42 -9.16 -2.62 12.33
CA ILE A 42 -7.87 -3.33 12.34
C ILE A 42 -6.70 -2.35 12.40
N GLU A 43 -6.77 -1.26 11.65
CA GLU A 43 -5.82 -0.16 11.70
C GLU A 43 -5.70 0.38 13.14
N GLN A 44 -6.82 0.73 13.77
CA GLN A 44 -6.84 1.22 15.16
C GLN A 44 -6.28 0.20 16.16
N LYS A 45 -6.64 -1.09 16.02
CA LYS A 45 -6.10 -2.16 16.88
C LYS A 45 -4.59 -2.29 16.71
N PHE A 46 -4.07 -2.20 15.49
CA PHE A 46 -2.64 -2.31 15.23
C PHE A 46 -1.86 -1.08 15.72
N GLN A 47 -2.38 0.13 15.48
CA GLN A 47 -1.80 1.36 16.02
C GLN A 47 -1.73 1.31 17.55
N LYS A 48 -2.81 0.88 18.23
CA LYS A 48 -2.82 0.69 19.68
C LYS A 48 -1.79 -0.35 20.14
N HIS A 49 -1.69 -1.48 19.43
CA HIS A 49 -0.70 -2.52 19.72
C HIS A 49 0.75 -2.00 19.62
N LEU A 50 1.04 -1.13 18.66
CA LEU A 50 2.33 -0.47 18.55
C LEU A 50 2.54 0.55 19.67
N ASP A 51 1.55 1.41 19.92
CA ASP A 51 1.63 2.46 20.95
C ASP A 51 1.85 1.86 22.34
N GLU A 52 1.24 0.73 22.69
CA GLU A 52 1.44 0.06 23.98
C GLU A 52 2.90 -0.39 24.20
N LYS A 53 3.63 -0.75 23.13
CA LYS A 53 4.97 -1.38 23.21
C LYS A 53 6.12 -0.43 22.89
N TYR A 54 5.91 0.53 21.99
CA TYR A 54 6.96 1.36 21.41
C TYR A 54 6.70 2.85 21.66
N GLU A 55 7.77 3.62 21.62
CA GLU A 55 7.66 5.06 21.39
C GLU A 55 7.41 5.27 19.89
N VAL A 56 6.17 5.64 19.57
CA VAL A 56 5.69 5.79 18.19
C VAL A 56 4.74 6.99 18.11
N THR A 57 4.80 7.75 17.02
CA THR A 57 3.80 8.77 16.72
C THR A 57 2.69 8.14 15.91
N ILE A 58 1.44 8.22 16.39
CA ILE A 58 0.26 7.83 15.63
C ILE A 58 -0.28 9.06 14.91
N GLY A 59 -0.43 8.95 13.60
CA GLY A 59 -0.98 9.99 12.75
C GLY A 59 -2.49 10.14 12.94
N SER A 60 -3.00 11.31 12.56
CA SER A 60 -4.42 11.57 12.47
C SER A 60 -4.89 11.48 11.01
N SER A 61 -6.20 11.33 10.80
CA SER A 61 -6.79 11.42 9.46
C SER A 61 -6.45 12.74 8.76
N ALA A 62 -6.16 13.82 9.50
CA ALA A 62 -5.72 15.10 8.96
C ALA A 62 -4.27 15.09 8.46
N SER A 63 -3.40 14.27 9.05
CA SER A 63 -2.01 14.08 8.60
C SER A 63 -1.88 13.17 7.37
N GLY A 64 -2.87 12.30 7.15
CA GLY A 64 -2.99 11.45 5.97
C GLY A 64 -1.98 10.29 5.87
N ILE A 65 -1.20 10.03 6.94
CA ILE A 65 -0.29 8.89 7.08
C ILE A 65 -0.40 8.36 8.51
N ASP A 66 -0.62 7.06 8.67
CA ASP A 66 -0.84 6.44 9.99
C ASP A 66 0.37 6.49 10.94
N LEU A 67 1.58 6.30 10.42
CA LEU A 67 2.83 6.34 11.18
C LEU A 67 3.77 7.42 10.60
N PRO A 68 3.58 8.71 10.93
CA PRO A 68 4.20 9.83 10.24
C PRO A 68 5.65 10.13 10.64
N SER A 69 6.20 9.48 11.67
CA SER A 69 7.59 9.71 12.10
C SER A 69 8.56 9.49 10.93
N ALA A 70 9.52 10.38 10.72
CA ALA A 70 10.37 10.39 9.51
C ALA A 70 11.17 9.10 9.28
N ASP A 71 11.48 8.36 10.35
CA ASP A 71 12.19 7.08 10.32
C ASP A 71 11.28 5.88 9.98
N ILE A 72 9.96 6.06 10.03
CA ILE A 72 8.97 5.03 9.69
C ILE A 72 8.18 5.42 8.43
N LEU A 73 7.58 6.61 8.43
CA LEU A 73 6.78 7.20 7.36
C LEU A 73 5.97 6.16 6.58
N THR A 74 5.08 5.46 7.30
CA THR A 74 4.35 4.30 6.79
C THR A 74 2.85 4.49 6.95
N ASP A 75 2.11 4.24 5.88
CA ASP A 75 0.64 4.21 5.88
C ASP A 75 0.15 2.77 5.96
N ILE A 76 -0.85 2.51 6.81
CA ILE A 76 -1.39 1.18 7.04
C ILE A 76 -2.61 0.99 6.15
N LYS A 77 -2.60 -0.07 5.35
CA LYS A 77 -3.70 -0.37 4.42
C LYS A 77 -4.29 -1.72 4.77
N VAL A 78 -5.57 -1.75 5.13
CA VAL A 78 -6.29 -2.99 5.44
C VAL A 78 -7.39 -3.18 4.42
N THR A 79 -7.39 -4.32 3.73
CA THR A 79 -8.35 -4.59 2.64
C THR A 79 -8.72 -6.08 2.54
N SER A 80 -9.84 -6.38 1.88
CA SER A 80 -10.29 -7.75 1.67
C SER A 80 -9.59 -8.39 0.47
N ILE A 81 -9.31 -9.69 0.54
CA ILE A 81 -8.81 -10.46 -0.60
C ILE A 81 -9.79 -10.51 -1.77
N LYS A 82 -11.10 -10.29 -1.54
CA LYS A 82 -12.12 -10.24 -2.60
C LYS A 82 -11.92 -9.05 -3.53
N GLN A 83 -11.40 -7.95 -2.99
CA GLN A 83 -11.12 -6.72 -3.73
C GLN A 83 -9.96 -5.98 -3.04
N PRO A 84 -8.70 -6.43 -3.24
CA PRO A 84 -7.55 -5.93 -2.49
C PRO A 84 -7.13 -4.55 -2.99
N GLN A 85 -7.91 -3.55 -2.62
CA GLN A 85 -7.71 -2.15 -2.99
C GLN A 85 -8.04 -1.22 -1.82
N SER A 86 -7.53 0.01 -1.89
CA SER A 86 -7.94 1.11 -1.03
C SER A 86 -7.72 2.44 -1.74
N SER A 87 -8.32 3.53 -1.25
CA SER A 87 -7.98 4.87 -1.72
C SER A 87 -6.81 5.48 -0.95
N CYS A 88 -6.15 6.47 -1.55
CA CYS A 88 -5.32 7.44 -0.84
C CYS A 88 -5.50 8.84 -1.43
N PRO A 89 -5.30 9.92 -0.65
CA PRO A 89 -5.41 11.28 -1.16
C PRO A 89 -4.52 11.50 -2.39
N PHE A 90 -5.08 12.17 -3.40
CA PHE A 90 -4.31 12.67 -4.53
C PHE A 90 -3.50 13.88 -4.07
N LYS A 91 -2.17 13.83 -4.15
CA LYS A 91 -1.30 14.99 -3.86
C LYS A 91 -0.66 15.54 -5.12
N ASP A 92 -0.15 14.65 -5.97
CA ASP A 92 0.56 15.02 -7.19
C ASP A 92 0.45 13.89 -8.21
N ALA A 93 0.28 14.23 -9.49
CA ALA A 93 0.34 13.30 -10.62
C ALA A 93 1.65 12.51 -10.67
N LYS A 94 2.76 13.11 -10.20
CA LYS A 94 4.08 12.48 -10.07
C LYS A 94 4.04 11.19 -9.25
N GLN A 95 3.11 11.05 -8.32
CA GLN A 95 3.03 9.87 -7.45
C GLN A 95 2.82 8.58 -8.25
N LYS A 96 2.15 8.65 -9.39
CA LYS A 96 1.94 7.50 -10.27
C LYS A 96 3.23 7.00 -10.92
N VAL A 97 4.20 7.89 -11.14
CA VAL A 97 5.48 7.59 -11.80
C VAL A 97 6.60 7.34 -10.77
N PHE A 98 6.69 8.18 -9.74
CA PHE A 98 7.83 8.19 -8.80
C PHE A 98 7.50 7.60 -7.42
N GLY A 99 6.25 7.18 -7.20
CA GLY A 99 5.78 6.62 -5.94
C GLY A 99 5.13 7.65 -5.02
N LEU A 100 4.46 7.15 -3.98
CA LEU A 100 3.61 7.95 -3.08
C LEU A 100 4.42 8.88 -2.15
N GLY A 101 5.72 8.60 -1.97
CA GLY A 101 6.62 9.33 -1.08
C GLY A 101 6.69 8.78 0.35
N TYR A 102 5.95 7.71 0.64
CA TYR A 102 5.89 7.03 1.94
C TYR A 102 5.75 5.52 1.76
N ASN A 103 6.05 4.75 2.79
CA ASN A 103 5.96 3.29 2.78
C ASN A 103 4.50 2.85 2.98
N LEU A 104 4.16 1.63 2.53
CA LEU A 104 2.88 1.01 2.82
C LEU A 104 3.07 -0.26 3.65
N LEU A 105 2.24 -0.45 4.67
CA LEU A 105 2.06 -1.72 5.34
C LEU A 105 0.67 -2.26 5.02
N VAL A 106 0.60 -3.24 4.13
CA VAL A 106 -0.65 -3.74 3.55
C VAL A 106 -1.05 -5.04 4.22
N PHE A 107 -2.18 -5.03 4.92
CA PHE A 107 -2.87 -6.19 5.46
C PHE A 107 -4.01 -6.61 4.53
N VAL A 108 -4.04 -7.87 4.13
CA VAL A 108 -5.11 -8.43 3.30
C VAL A 108 -5.76 -9.59 4.02
N TYR A 109 -7.06 -9.45 4.28
CA TYR A 109 -7.84 -10.44 5.03
C TYR A 109 -8.85 -11.18 4.15
N ASP A 110 -9.15 -12.42 4.53
CA ASP A 110 -10.36 -13.13 4.17
C ASP A 110 -11.27 -13.20 5.40
N LYS A 111 -12.53 -12.78 5.25
CA LYS A 111 -13.49 -12.66 6.35
C LYS A 111 -14.51 -13.77 6.28
N ALA A 112 -14.68 -14.48 7.40
CA ALA A 112 -15.69 -15.51 7.56
C ALA A 112 -16.55 -15.24 8.80
N ASP A 113 -17.87 -15.34 8.64
CA ASP A 113 -18.83 -15.16 9.73
C ASP A 113 -19.29 -16.53 10.26
N ASN A 114 -19.43 -16.64 11.58
CA ASN A 114 -19.95 -17.80 12.26
C ASN A 114 -21.32 -17.48 12.88
N SER A 115 -22.37 -18.03 12.27
CA SER A 115 -23.76 -17.78 12.70
C SER A 115 -24.11 -18.35 14.08
N LYS A 116 -23.40 -19.37 14.56
CA LYS A 116 -23.65 -19.99 15.88
C LYS A 116 -23.12 -19.12 17.01
N THR A 117 -21.88 -18.65 16.89
CA THR A 117 -21.21 -17.82 17.90
C THR A 117 -21.48 -16.32 17.72
N LYS A 118 -22.10 -15.93 16.59
CA LYS A 118 -22.33 -14.53 16.19
C LYS A 118 -21.02 -13.72 16.19
N THR A 119 -19.98 -14.30 15.60
CA THR A 119 -18.64 -13.71 15.50
C THR A 119 -18.11 -13.77 14.07
N ALA A 120 -17.20 -12.87 13.73
CA ALA A 120 -16.41 -12.93 12.50
C ALA A 120 -14.95 -13.27 12.81
N THR A 121 -14.29 -13.95 11.88
CA THR A 121 -12.84 -14.20 11.91
C THR A 121 -12.20 -13.55 10.67
N LEU A 122 -11.03 -12.95 10.85
CA LEU A 122 -10.25 -12.34 9.78
C LEU A 122 -8.97 -13.13 9.57
N ASN A 123 -8.99 -14.04 8.59
CA ASN A 123 -7.79 -14.75 8.19
C ASN A 123 -6.89 -13.79 7.39
N PHE A 124 -5.75 -13.38 7.93
CA PHE A 124 -4.80 -12.51 7.23
C PHE A 124 -4.02 -13.34 6.22
N VAL A 125 -4.58 -13.43 5.01
CA VAL A 125 -4.05 -14.28 3.96
C VAL A 125 -2.84 -13.66 3.26
N SER A 126 -2.61 -12.35 3.40
CA SER A 126 -1.37 -11.70 2.96
C SER A 126 -1.06 -10.50 3.84
N CYS A 127 0.22 -10.25 4.09
CA CYS A 127 0.71 -9.04 4.74
C CYS A 127 2.05 -8.67 4.11
N SER A 128 2.22 -7.40 3.74
CA SER A 128 3.44 -6.95 3.06
C SER A 128 3.82 -5.54 3.46
N PHE A 129 5.11 -5.33 3.69
CA PHE A 129 5.70 -4.00 3.76
C PHE A 129 6.24 -3.64 2.37
N VAL A 130 5.91 -2.44 1.89
CA VAL A 130 6.33 -1.91 0.58
C VAL A 130 7.01 -0.58 0.83
N SER A 131 8.29 -0.50 0.51
CA SER A 131 9.07 0.73 0.65
C SER A 131 8.59 1.77 -0.35
N LYS A 132 8.75 3.05 -0.01
CA LYS A 132 8.28 4.19 -0.81
C LYS A 132 8.77 4.14 -2.26
N GLU A 133 9.97 3.63 -2.50
CA GLU A 133 10.59 3.46 -3.82
C GLU A 133 9.84 2.46 -4.71
N ARG A 134 8.98 1.62 -4.14
CA ARG A 134 8.19 0.58 -4.85
C ARG A 134 6.70 0.92 -4.95
N THR A 135 6.29 2.08 -4.47
CA THR A 135 4.87 2.48 -4.41
C THR A 135 4.34 3.15 -5.68
N ALA A 136 5.12 3.21 -6.77
CA ALA A 136 4.65 3.71 -8.05
C ALA A 136 3.74 2.70 -8.78
N ASP A 137 3.10 3.15 -9.87
CA ASP A 137 2.31 2.27 -10.73
C ASP A 137 3.22 1.34 -11.55
N TYR A 138 2.95 0.04 -11.47
CA TYR A 138 3.76 -0.99 -12.10
C TYR A 138 3.81 -0.82 -13.62
N THR A 139 2.66 -0.72 -14.28
CA THR A 139 2.60 -0.69 -15.74
C THR A 139 3.22 0.59 -16.28
N THR A 140 2.94 1.71 -15.63
CA THR A 140 3.47 3.03 -15.98
C THR A 140 4.98 3.04 -15.91
N THR A 141 5.55 2.64 -14.76
CA THR A 141 7.01 2.61 -14.58
C THR A 141 7.68 1.56 -15.45
N PHE A 142 7.07 0.39 -15.65
CA PHE A 142 7.60 -0.65 -16.53
C PHE A 142 7.78 -0.13 -17.95
N ARG A 143 6.73 0.47 -18.53
CA ARG A 143 6.76 0.99 -19.90
C ARG A 143 7.69 2.17 -20.07
N LEU A 144 7.71 3.11 -19.13
CA LEU A 144 8.64 4.23 -19.17
C LEU A 144 10.10 3.75 -19.17
N ARG A 145 10.43 2.74 -18.35
CA ARG A 145 11.77 2.15 -18.32
C ARG A 145 12.14 1.42 -19.61
N GLU A 146 11.17 0.82 -20.31
CA GLU A 146 11.39 0.26 -21.65
C GLU A 146 11.63 1.37 -22.68
N MET A 147 10.77 2.38 -22.72
CA MET A 147 10.90 3.52 -23.64
C MET A 147 12.26 4.22 -23.51
N LEU A 148 12.76 4.39 -22.29
CA LEU A 148 14.09 4.97 -22.05
C LEU A 148 15.23 4.10 -22.61
N LYS A 149 15.11 2.77 -22.56
CA LYS A 149 16.09 1.86 -23.19
C LYS A 149 16.06 1.99 -24.71
N ASP A 150 14.88 2.25 -25.26
CA ASP A 150 14.65 2.46 -26.70
C ASP A 150 14.97 3.91 -27.13
N LYS A 151 15.56 4.72 -26.24
CA LYS A 151 15.97 6.12 -26.49
C LYS A 151 14.82 7.07 -26.82
N ALA A 152 13.64 6.81 -26.25
CA ALA A 152 12.51 7.73 -26.30
C ALA A 152 12.93 9.14 -25.84
N ASN A 153 12.49 10.15 -26.58
CA ASN A 153 12.72 11.55 -26.25
C ASN A 153 11.57 12.10 -25.39
N GLU A 154 11.64 13.40 -25.06
CA GLU A 154 10.62 14.06 -24.23
C GLU A 154 9.21 13.98 -24.84
N ALA A 155 9.09 14.18 -26.16
CA ALA A 155 7.81 14.14 -26.86
C ALA A 155 7.18 12.73 -26.83
N ASP A 156 8.00 11.68 -26.95
CA ASP A 156 7.54 10.29 -26.83
C ASP A 156 6.99 9.99 -25.43
N ILE A 157 7.71 10.42 -24.39
CA ILE A 157 7.28 10.26 -22.99
C ILE A 157 6.02 11.08 -22.72
N MET A 158 5.96 12.32 -23.21
CA MET A 158 4.77 13.18 -23.12
C MET A 158 3.55 12.53 -23.76
N ALA A 159 3.69 11.98 -24.96
CA ALA A 159 2.61 11.26 -25.64
C ALA A 159 2.13 10.07 -24.80
N TYR A 160 3.07 9.27 -24.24
CA TYR A 160 2.71 8.15 -23.38
C TYR A 160 1.97 8.58 -22.10
N LEU A 161 2.41 9.65 -21.43
CA LEU A 161 1.75 10.14 -20.21
C LEU A 161 0.33 10.67 -20.52
N ASN A 162 0.15 11.33 -21.66
CA ASN A 162 -1.17 11.75 -22.16
C ASN A 162 -2.07 10.55 -22.45
N ASP A 163 -1.56 9.52 -23.15
CA ASP A 163 -2.31 8.29 -23.46
C ASP A 163 -2.74 7.53 -22.19
N LYS A 164 -1.93 7.60 -21.13
CA LYS A 164 -2.27 7.04 -19.81
C LYS A 164 -3.16 7.96 -18.96
N ASN A 165 -3.61 9.08 -19.53
CA ASN A 165 -4.48 10.06 -18.90
C ASN A 165 -3.94 10.51 -17.54
N ILE A 166 -2.62 10.71 -17.41
CA ILE A 166 -2.04 11.19 -16.15
C ILE A 166 -2.68 12.54 -15.80
N PRO A 167 -3.27 12.70 -14.60
CA PRO A 167 -4.10 13.86 -14.26
C PRO A 167 -3.24 15.10 -13.95
N ALA A 168 -2.67 15.69 -15.00
CA ALA A 168 -1.81 16.86 -14.96
C ALA A 168 -2.01 17.71 -16.22
N ASP A 169 -1.75 19.01 -16.13
CA ASP A 169 -1.71 19.89 -17.29
C ASP A 169 -0.45 19.64 -18.14
N GLU A 170 -0.44 20.16 -19.36
CA GLU A 170 0.66 19.95 -20.32
C GLU A 170 2.03 20.42 -19.78
N ILE A 171 2.05 21.54 -19.05
CA ILE A 171 3.27 22.08 -18.43
C ILE A 171 3.82 21.11 -17.38
N THR A 172 2.94 20.55 -16.55
CA THR A 172 3.30 19.59 -15.51
C THR A 172 3.73 18.26 -16.14
N LEU A 173 3.05 17.80 -17.18
CA LEU A 173 3.46 16.61 -17.93
C LEU A 173 4.86 16.80 -18.54
N ALA A 174 5.17 17.97 -19.10
CA ALA A 174 6.49 18.26 -19.66
C ALA A 174 7.59 18.17 -18.58
N LYS A 175 7.33 18.76 -17.40
CA LYS A 175 8.22 18.62 -16.24
C LYS A 175 8.38 17.18 -15.76
N ILE A 176 7.32 16.37 -15.83
CA ILE A 176 7.39 14.94 -15.50
C ILE A 176 8.24 14.20 -16.54
N ALA A 177 8.06 14.47 -17.83
CA ALA A 177 8.82 13.87 -18.92
C ALA A 177 10.32 14.20 -18.81
N GLU A 178 10.66 15.48 -18.60
CA GLU A 178 12.03 15.92 -18.32
C GLU A 178 12.62 15.20 -17.10
N GLN A 179 11.86 15.10 -16.01
CA GLN A 179 12.30 14.39 -14.81
C GLN A 179 12.54 12.89 -15.07
N ILE A 180 11.71 12.23 -15.88
CA ILE A 180 11.87 10.81 -16.25
C ILE A 180 13.17 10.60 -17.05
N LEU A 181 13.49 11.50 -17.97
CA LEU A 181 14.73 11.46 -18.76
C LEU A 181 15.98 11.65 -17.87
N ASN A 182 15.91 12.59 -16.94
CA ASN A 182 17.02 12.90 -16.03
C ASN A 182 17.18 11.86 -14.91
N THR A 183 16.09 11.22 -14.49
CA THR A 183 16.07 10.24 -13.42
C THR A 183 15.07 9.15 -13.74
N THR A 184 15.59 8.05 -14.28
CA THR A 184 14.78 6.88 -14.61
C THR A 184 13.98 6.43 -13.37
N PRO A 185 12.64 6.32 -13.45
CA PRO A 185 11.84 5.89 -12.32
C PRO A 185 12.14 4.44 -11.94
N GLU A 186 12.08 4.17 -10.64
CA GLU A 186 12.13 2.81 -10.10
C GLU A 186 10.89 2.00 -10.50
N GLN A 187 11.02 0.67 -10.57
CA GLN A 187 9.86 -0.19 -10.84
C GLN A 187 8.88 -0.14 -9.66
N GLY A 188 7.67 0.36 -9.93
CA GLY A 188 6.55 0.33 -9.00
C GLY A 188 5.87 -1.04 -8.95
N TYR A 189 5.14 -1.31 -7.88
CA TYR A 189 4.43 -2.59 -7.67
C TYR A 189 2.93 -2.43 -7.33
N LEU A 190 2.43 -1.20 -7.32
CA LEU A 190 1.00 -0.94 -7.22
C LEU A 190 0.36 -0.93 -8.62
N THR A 191 -0.95 -1.14 -8.67
CA THR A 191 -1.75 -0.61 -9.78
C THR A 191 -2.46 0.64 -9.26
N ILE A 192 -2.25 1.78 -9.91
CA ILE A 192 -2.82 3.07 -9.51
C ILE A 192 -3.79 3.53 -10.58
N SER A 193 -5.08 3.53 -10.26
CA SER A 193 -6.11 4.04 -11.16
C SER A 193 -6.36 5.53 -10.92
N ASN A 194 -6.64 6.26 -12.00
CA ASN A 194 -7.04 7.66 -11.94
C ASN A 194 -8.49 7.72 -11.42
N ALA A 195 -8.69 8.44 -10.32
CA ALA A 195 -10.00 8.75 -9.73
C ALA A 195 -9.87 10.06 -8.93
N LEU A 196 -10.96 10.57 -8.33
CA LEU A 196 -10.93 11.78 -7.49
C LEU A 196 -9.84 11.73 -6.40
N GLN A 197 -9.62 10.53 -5.88
CA GLN A 197 -8.46 10.14 -5.07
C GLN A 197 -7.75 8.99 -5.79
N TRP A 198 -6.46 8.76 -5.54
CA TRP A 198 -5.79 7.59 -6.09
C TRP A 198 -6.47 6.31 -5.59
N SER A 199 -6.78 5.39 -6.50
CA SER A 199 -7.18 4.02 -6.15
C SER A 199 -5.99 3.11 -6.29
N LEU A 200 -5.50 2.60 -5.15
CA LEU A 200 -4.35 1.71 -5.05
C LEU A 200 -4.85 0.27 -5.01
N GLN A 201 -4.39 -0.56 -5.94
CA GLN A 201 -4.69 -1.99 -5.96
C GLN A 201 -3.44 -2.80 -5.66
N TYR A 202 -3.59 -3.80 -4.80
CA TYR A 202 -2.50 -4.57 -4.21
C TYR A 202 -2.37 -5.98 -4.80
N GLN A 203 -3.18 -6.33 -5.80
CA GLN A 203 -3.21 -7.69 -6.37
C GLN A 203 -1.83 -8.17 -6.81
N ARG A 204 -0.99 -7.28 -7.34
CA ARG A 204 0.37 -7.60 -7.76
C ARG A 204 1.28 -7.94 -6.58
N ILE A 205 1.20 -7.18 -5.49
CA ILE A 205 1.94 -7.45 -4.24
C ILE A 205 1.49 -8.78 -3.63
N VAL A 206 0.17 -8.99 -3.54
CA VAL A 206 -0.42 -10.24 -3.03
C VAL A 206 0.09 -11.44 -3.83
N ALA A 207 0.09 -11.34 -5.16
CA ALA A 207 0.51 -12.41 -6.06
C ALA A 207 2.03 -12.57 -6.19
N LEU A 208 2.86 -11.72 -5.56
CA LEU A 208 4.24 -11.50 -6.02
C LEU A 208 5.16 -12.74 -6.15
N THR A 209 5.53 -13.57 -5.17
CA THR A 209 6.44 -14.75 -5.31
C THR A 209 7.93 -14.44 -5.47
N GLU A 210 8.33 -13.48 -6.29
CA GLU A 210 9.72 -13.04 -6.39
C GLU A 210 10.14 -12.24 -5.15
N ASP A 211 11.41 -12.36 -4.75
CA ASP A 211 12.00 -11.52 -3.73
C ASP A 211 12.48 -10.21 -4.37
N ILE A 212 11.83 -9.12 -3.99
CA ILE A 212 12.05 -7.80 -4.58
C ILE A 212 12.61 -6.87 -3.50
N PRO A 213 13.81 -6.29 -3.69
CA PRO A 213 14.34 -5.29 -2.78
C PRO A 213 13.35 -4.14 -2.57
N GLY A 214 13.05 -3.85 -1.30
CA GLY A 214 12.04 -2.87 -0.91
C GLY A 214 10.63 -3.45 -0.71
N ILE A 215 10.39 -4.74 -0.94
CA ILE A 215 9.11 -5.40 -0.63
C ILE A 215 9.38 -6.59 0.29
N SER A 216 8.88 -6.51 1.52
CA SER A 216 8.96 -7.62 2.47
C SER A 216 7.62 -8.32 2.57
N LYS A 217 7.55 -9.58 2.12
CA LYS A 217 6.39 -10.45 2.34
C LYS A 217 6.40 -10.98 3.76
N ILE A 218 5.47 -10.51 4.59
CA ILE A 218 5.35 -10.84 6.01
C ILE A 218 4.48 -12.09 6.19
N VAL A 219 3.34 -12.11 5.50
CA VAL A 219 2.47 -13.28 5.38
C VAL A 219 2.23 -13.50 3.89
N SER A 220 2.47 -14.72 3.42
CA SER A 220 2.30 -15.08 2.02
C SER A 220 0.95 -15.73 1.77
N TYR A 221 0.29 -15.30 0.69
CA TYR A 221 -0.92 -15.94 0.21
C TYR A 221 -0.60 -17.33 -0.34
N ASN A 222 -0.82 -18.36 0.48
CA ASN A 222 -0.91 -19.72 -0.01
C ASN A 222 -2.32 -19.91 -0.55
N LYS A 223 -2.53 -19.79 -1.86
CA LYS A 223 -3.74 -20.38 -2.46
C LYS A 223 -3.80 -21.84 -1.98
N PRO A 224 -4.91 -22.32 -1.40
CA PRO A 224 -5.11 -23.76 -1.37
C PRO A 224 -4.99 -24.25 -2.83
N LYS A 225 -4.08 -25.21 -3.05
CA LYS A 225 -3.96 -25.92 -4.32
C LYS A 225 -5.27 -26.62 -4.65
#